data_AF-A0A3L5TSY8-F1
#
_entry.id   AF-A0A3L5TSY8-F1
#
_cell.length_a   1.000
_cell.length_b   1.000
_cell.length_c   1.000
_cell.angle_alpha   90.00
_cell.angle_beta   90.00
_cell.angle_gamma   90.00
#
_symmetry.space_group_name_H-M   'P 1'
#
loop_
_entity.id
_entity.type
_entity.pdbx_description
1 polymer ?
#
loop_
_entity_poly.entity_id
_entity_poly.type
_entity_poly.pdbx_seq_one_letter_code
_entity_poly.pdbx_strand_id
1 'polypeptide(L)'
;MIRVLVTILFGSLVCAAAPFGESWGIFGRTTNDCGIAGKWHAKYVADISLTCDPDPSLTGVGTLSGTWSNAPDNHYPLKGRYTKVNNDYYLGFTVAFNNAHLGNSGSVSGLTGMYDAAWKSMTTFWVMTNKTDPQDNWQNSKIGKAVFTSVNN
;
A
#
# COMPACT_ATOMS: atom_id res chain seq x y z
N MET A 1 -22.58 -27.75 -63.95
CA MET A 1 -21.93 -26.75 -63.08
C MET A 1 -22.68 -26.73 -61.75
N ILE A 2 -22.14 -27.41 -60.74
CA ILE A 2 -22.79 -27.60 -59.43
C ILE A 2 -22.19 -26.56 -58.47
N ARG A 3 -23.01 -25.65 -57.94
CA ARG A 3 -22.62 -24.70 -56.89
C ARG A 3 -22.83 -25.38 -55.54
N VAL A 4 -21.73 -25.67 -54.84
CA VAL A 4 -21.75 -26.13 -53.44
C VAL A 4 -21.98 -24.90 -52.55
N LEU A 5 -23.09 -24.89 -51.82
CA LEU A 5 -23.41 -23.90 -50.81
C LEU A 5 -22.76 -24.35 -49.48
N VAL A 6 -21.69 -23.69 -49.05
CA VAL A 6 -21.06 -23.92 -47.75
C VAL A 6 -21.78 -23.05 -46.71
N THR A 7 -22.66 -23.66 -45.92
CA THR A 7 -23.27 -23.00 -44.76
C THR A 7 -22.28 -23.01 -43.60
N ILE A 8 -21.71 -21.86 -43.27
CA ILE A 8 -20.89 -21.67 -42.07
C ILE A 8 -21.85 -21.43 -40.90
N LEU A 9 -21.98 -22.42 -40.01
CA LEU A 9 -22.66 -22.27 -38.73
C LEU A 9 -21.82 -21.36 -37.82
N PHE A 10 -22.30 -20.14 -37.58
CA PHE A 10 -21.83 -19.32 -36.46
C PHE A 10 -22.40 -19.91 -35.16
N GLY A 11 -21.59 -20.68 -34.46
CA GLY A 11 -21.85 -21.04 -33.07
C GLY A 11 -21.76 -19.78 -32.21
N SER A 12 -22.90 -19.26 -31.77
CA SER A 12 -22.98 -18.24 -30.74
C SER A 12 -22.42 -18.81 -29.44
N LEU A 13 -21.21 -18.40 -29.06
CA LEU A 13 -20.69 -18.62 -27.72
C LEU A 13 -21.48 -17.72 -26.76
N VAL A 14 -22.55 -18.26 -26.19
CA VAL A 14 -23.21 -17.67 -25.03
C VAL A 14 -22.28 -17.94 -23.85
N CYS A 15 -21.53 -16.93 -23.41
CA CYS A 15 -20.83 -17.02 -22.13
C CYS A 15 -21.91 -16.96 -21.04
N ALA A 16 -22.42 -18.14 -20.66
CA ALA A 16 -23.32 -18.28 -19.53
C ALA A 16 -22.56 -17.88 -18.26
N ALA A 17 -23.06 -16.85 -17.57
CA ALA A 17 -22.65 -16.53 -16.22
C ALA A 17 -22.86 -17.77 -15.34
N ALA A 18 -21.78 -18.33 -14.82
CA ALA A 18 -21.85 -19.46 -13.91
C ALA A 18 -22.53 -19.01 -12.60
N PRO A 19 -23.48 -19.80 -12.06
CA PRO A 19 -24.16 -19.48 -10.81
C PRO A 19 -23.18 -19.51 -9.63
N PHE A 20 -23.21 -18.43 -8.84
CA PHE A 20 -22.67 -18.44 -7.48
C PHE A 20 -23.49 -19.43 -6.64
N GLY A 21 -22.85 -20.48 -6.13
CA GLY A 21 -23.51 -21.46 -5.25
C GLY A 21 -22.66 -22.68 -4.92
N GLU A 22 -21.77 -22.51 -3.93
CA GLU A 22 -21.29 -23.50 -2.94
C GLU A 22 -20.60 -24.80 -3.36
N SER A 23 -19.36 -24.99 -2.87
CA SER A 23 -18.92 -26.21 -2.15
C SER A 23 -17.42 -26.17 -1.81
N TRP A 24 -17.13 -25.79 -0.56
CA TRP A 24 -16.04 -26.24 0.32
C TRP A 24 -14.75 -26.80 -0.31
N GLY A 25 -13.79 -25.90 -0.49
CA GLY A 25 -12.37 -26.17 -0.68
C GLY A 25 -11.57 -24.93 -0.30
N ILE A 26 -11.62 -24.57 0.98
CA ILE A 26 -10.93 -23.41 1.57
C ILE A 26 -9.42 -23.66 1.43
N PHE A 27 -8.81 -23.20 0.33
CA PHE A 27 -7.45 -22.70 0.42
C PHE A 27 -7.54 -21.46 1.30
N GLY A 28 -7.19 -21.62 2.57
CA GLY A 28 -7.19 -20.54 3.53
C GLY A 28 -6.40 -19.37 2.94
N ARG A 29 -7.11 -18.32 2.53
CA ARG A 29 -6.53 -16.98 2.48
C ARG A 29 -6.35 -16.61 3.95
N THR A 30 -5.31 -17.15 4.57
CA THR A 30 -4.75 -16.57 5.78
C THR A 30 -4.43 -15.14 5.38
N THR A 31 -5.18 -14.19 5.92
CA THR A 31 -4.66 -12.82 6.06
C THR A 31 -3.23 -13.00 6.54
N ASN A 32 -2.23 -12.66 5.72
CA ASN A 32 -0.86 -12.91 6.09
C ASN A 32 -0.55 -11.97 7.25
N ASP A 33 -0.68 -12.53 8.45
CA ASP A 33 -0.45 -11.90 9.73
C ASP A 33 1.05 -11.76 9.91
N CYS A 34 1.66 -10.93 9.06
CA CYS A 34 3.01 -10.47 9.30
C CYS A 34 2.96 -9.63 10.58
N GLY A 35 3.95 -9.78 11.46
CA GLY A 35 3.97 -9.09 12.75
C GLY A 35 4.03 -7.55 12.69
N ILE A 36 3.96 -6.95 11.49
CA ILE A 36 3.96 -5.51 11.24
C ILE A 36 2.61 -4.98 10.72
N ALA A 37 1.64 -5.85 10.43
CA ALA A 37 0.30 -5.42 10.06
C ALA A 37 -0.38 -4.73 11.24
N GLY A 38 -1.17 -3.69 10.96
CA GLY A 38 -1.89 -2.93 11.98
C GLY A 38 -1.67 -1.43 11.90
N LYS A 39 -2.14 -0.73 12.94
CA LYS A 39 -2.09 0.73 13.03
C LYS A 39 -0.86 1.19 13.82
N TRP A 40 -0.21 2.22 13.31
CA TRP A 40 1.04 2.75 13.81
C TRP A 40 0.96 4.26 13.89
N HIS A 41 1.42 4.83 15.01
CA HIS A 41 1.47 6.27 15.23
C HIS A 41 2.92 6.71 15.36
N ALA A 42 3.32 7.70 14.56
CA ALA A 42 4.56 8.44 14.73
C ALA A 42 4.26 9.89 15.09
N LYS A 43 4.69 10.28 16.29
CA LYS A 43 4.50 11.62 16.84
C LYS A 43 5.00 12.68 15.86
N TYR A 44 4.12 13.61 15.48
CA TYR A 44 4.39 14.70 14.54
C TYR A 44 4.73 14.30 13.09
N VAL A 45 4.54 13.03 12.73
CA VAL A 45 4.75 12.55 11.36
C VAL A 45 3.43 12.06 10.77
N ALA A 46 2.89 10.95 11.27
CA ALA A 46 1.79 10.25 10.63
C ALA A 46 1.16 9.18 11.51
N ASP A 47 -0.11 8.89 11.22
CA ASP A 47 -0.77 7.63 11.52
C ASP A 47 -0.79 6.78 10.26
N ILE A 48 -0.36 5.53 10.31
CA ILE A 48 -0.39 4.61 9.18
C ILE A 48 -1.10 3.31 9.54
N SER A 49 -1.80 2.72 8.58
CA SER A 49 -2.38 1.39 8.66
C SER A 49 -1.72 0.50 7.61
N LEU A 50 -1.04 -0.54 8.07
CA LEU A 50 -0.28 -1.46 7.23
C LEU A 50 -1.00 -2.79 7.09
N THR A 51 -0.97 -3.34 5.88
CA THR A 51 -1.43 -4.68 5.54
C THR A 51 -0.31 -5.42 4.82
N CYS A 52 -0.12 -6.69 5.16
CA CYS A 52 0.81 -7.54 4.45
C CYS A 52 0.09 -8.42 3.43
N ASP A 53 0.66 -8.45 2.24
CA ASP A 53 0.20 -9.32 1.17
C ASP A 53 0.93 -10.69 1.22
N PRO A 54 0.48 -11.69 0.43
CA PRO A 54 1.13 -13.02 0.33
C PRO A 54 2.52 -13.04 -0.27
N ASP A 55 2.84 -12.06 -1.11
CA ASP A 55 4.22 -11.75 -1.47
C ASP A 55 4.80 -10.79 -0.42
N PRO A 56 6.13 -10.64 -0.26
CA PRO A 56 6.76 -9.68 0.67
C PRO A 56 6.52 -8.21 0.26
N SER A 57 5.26 -7.88 0.03
CA SER A 57 4.65 -6.63 -0.37
C SER A 57 3.89 -6.08 0.82
N LEU A 58 4.10 -4.80 1.04
CA LEU A 58 3.45 -4.01 2.05
C LEU A 58 2.48 -3.07 1.33
N THR A 59 1.22 -3.14 1.67
CA THR A 59 0.22 -2.18 1.22
C THR A 59 -0.41 -1.50 2.43
N GLY A 60 -1.06 -0.37 2.21
CA GLY A 60 -1.75 0.29 3.30
C GLY A 60 -2.26 1.67 2.92
N VAL A 61 -2.64 2.39 3.95
CA VAL A 61 -3.05 3.79 3.87
C VAL A 61 -2.43 4.55 5.03
N GLY A 62 -2.03 5.80 4.79
CA GLY A 62 -1.48 6.68 5.80
C GLY A 62 -2.19 8.02 5.85
N THR A 63 -2.30 8.59 7.04
CA THR A 63 -2.70 9.96 7.32
C THR A 63 -1.50 10.68 7.90
N LEU A 64 -1.06 11.79 7.30
CA LEU A 64 -0.05 12.62 7.95
C LEU A 64 -0.66 13.31 9.18
N SER A 65 0.07 13.32 10.30
CA SER A 65 -0.40 13.99 11.50
C SER A 65 -0.29 15.51 11.30
N GLY A 66 -1.42 16.22 11.38
CA GLY A 66 -1.48 17.68 11.19
C GLY A 66 -2.53 18.14 10.17
N THR A 67 -3.13 17.23 9.41
CA THR A 67 -4.26 17.52 8.52
C THR A 67 -5.52 16.93 9.15
N TRP A 68 -6.58 17.74 9.36
CA TRP A 68 -7.87 17.38 9.98
C TRP A 68 -8.21 15.88 9.84
N SER A 69 -7.94 15.09 10.90
CA SER A 69 -7.83 13.63 10.83
C SER A 69 -9.15 12.87 10.87
N ASN A 70 -10.27 13.52 10.56
CA ASN A 70 -11.61 12.92 10.69
C ASN A 70 -12.40 12.87 9.37
N ALA A 71 -11.79 13.23 8.24
CA ALA A 71 -12.39 13.00 6.92
C ALA A 71 -11.95 11.61 6.39
N PRO A 72 -12.88 10.71 6.06
CA PRO A 72 -12.56 9.36 5.56
C PRO A 72 -11.75 9.37 4.25
N ASP A 73 -11.74 10.49 3.54
CA ASP A 73 -11.00 10.68 2.28
C ASP A 73 -9.63 11.36 2.46
N ASN A 74 -9.19 11.61 3.70
CA ASN A 74 -7.92 12.27 4.01
C ASN A 74 -6.77 11.26 4.22
N HIS A 75 -6.71 10.26 3.34
CA HIS A 75 -5.69 9.22 3.37
C HIS A 75 -4.87 9.22 2.08
N TYR A 76 -3.59 8.88 2.20
CA TYR A 76 -2.71 8.64 1.06
C TYR A 76 -2.42 7.14 0.96
N PRO A 77 -2.57 6.53 -0.23
CA PRO A 77 -2.17 5.14 -0.41
C PRO A 77 -0.66 5.00 -0.22
N LEU A 78 -0.25 3.94 0.46
CA LEU A 78 1.16 3.57 0.60
C LEU A 78 1.40 2.19 -0.01
N LYS A 79 2.58 2.01 -0.58
CA LYS A 79 3.03 0.73 -1.14
C LYS A 79 4.50 0.52 -0.89
N GLY A 80 4.88 -0.71 -0.59
CA GLY A 80 6.21 -1.05 -0.16
C GLY A 80 6.51 -2.54 -0.20
N ARG A 81 7.60 -2.91 0.46
CA ARG A 81 8.08 -4.27 0.63
C ARG A 81 8.59 -4.45 2.05
N TYR A 82 8.64 -5.69 2.49
CA TYR A 82 9.27 -6.05 3.76
C TYR A 82 10.01 -7.38 3.63
N THR A 83 10.94 -7.63 4.54
CA THR A 83 11.57 -8.95 4.72
C THR A 83 11.71 -9.22 6.21
N LYS A 84 11.47 -10.48 6.60
CA LYS A 84 11.65 -10.92 7.97
C LYS A 84 13.06 -11.47 8.16
N VAL A 85 13.72 -11.05 9.21
CA VAL A 85 15.04 -11.58 9.62
C VAL A 85 14.97 -11.84 11.12
N ASN A 86 15.08 -13.12 11.51
CA ASN A 86 14.78 -13.56 12.87
C ASN A 86 13.36 -13.13 13.28
N ASN A 87 13.23 -12.34 14.36
CA ASN A 87 11.94 -11.82 14.83
C ASN A 87 11.65 -10.41 14.31
N ASP A 88 12.62 -9.74 13.70
CA ASP A 88 12.51 -8.37 13.23
C ASP A 88 12.10 -8.33 11.75
N TYR A 89 11.62 -7.15 11.32
CA TYR A 89 11.20 -6.93 9.95
C TYR A 89 11.90 -5.69 9.40
N TYR A 90 12.64 -5.85 8.30
CA TYR A 90 13.15 -4.74 7.53
C TYR A 90 12.11 -4.36 6.48
N LEU A 91 11.80 -3.08 6.35
CA LEU A 91 10.73 -2.63 5.47
C LEU A 91 11.03 -1.29 4.84
N GLY A 92 10.37 -1.05 3.71
CA GLY A 92 10.29 0.27 3.12
C GLY A 92 9.03 0.45 2.31
N PHE A 93 8.49 1.66 2.31
CA PHE A 93 7.29 2.02 1.59
C PHE A 93 7.35 3.45 1.08
N THR A 94 6.56 3.73 0.06
CA THR A 94 6.48 5.02 -0.61
C THR A 94 5.06 5.56 -0.51
N VAL A 95 4.96 6.87 -0.32
CA VAL A 95 3.71 7.62 -0.32
C VAL A 95 3.86 8.75 -1.33
N ALA A 96 2.99 8.78 -2.33
CA ALA A 96 2.81 9.95 -3.18
C ALA A 96 1.68 10.79 -2.57
N PHE A 97 1.95 12.08 -2.34
CA PHE A 97 1.00 12.98 -1.69
C PHE A 97 0.01 13.54 -2.71
N ASN A 98 -0.85 12.64 -3.19
CA ASN A 98 -1.94 12.93 -4.09
C ASN A 98 -3.17 12.15 -3.63
N ASN A 99 -4.22 12.86 -3.22
CA ASN A 99 -5.51 12.26 -2.93
C ASN A 99 -6.65 13.15 -3.43
N ALA A 100 -7.86 12.60 -3.48
CA ALA A 100 -9.03 13.31 -4.01
C ALA A 100 -9.44 14.53 -3.16
N HIS A 101 -9.06 14.56 -1.88
CA HIS A 101 -9.51 15.57 -0.92
C HIS A 101 -8.61 16.81 -0.85
N LEU A 102 -7.29 16.59 -0.74
CA LEU A 102 -6.26 17.63 -0.63
C LEU A 102 -5.56 17.93 -1.96
N GLY A 103 -5.85 17.12 -2.99
CA GLY A 103 -5.20 17.24 -4.30
C GLY A 103 -3.78 16.71 -4.29
N ASN A 104 -2.98 17.22 -5.24
CA ASN A 104 -1.60 16.79 -5.46
C ASN A 104 -0.63 17.87 -4.96
N SER A 105 0.17 17.55 -3.94
CA SER A 105 1.19 18.47 -3.42
C SER A 105 2.47 18.51 -4.27
N GLY A 106 2.57 17.67 -5.31
CA GLY A 106 3.76 17.52 -6.11
C GLY A 106 4.92 16.91 -5.35
N SER A 107 4.67 16.08 -4.34
CA SER A 107 5.72 15.49 -3.51
C SER A 107 5.52 14.00 -3.26
N VAL A 108 6.64 13.33 -2.96
CA VAL A 108 6.72 11.91 -2.66
C VAL A 108 7.62 11.71 -1.45
N SER A 109 7.29 10.75 -0.57
CA SER A 109 8.18 10.33 0.52
C SER A 109 8.44 8.84 0.45
N GLY A 110 9.70 8.46 0.53
CA GLY A 110 10.15 7.09 0.76
C GLY A 110 10.56 6.91 2.21
N LEU A 111 10.03 5.89 2.87
CA LEU A 111 10.38 5.49 4.22
C LEU A 111 11.09 4.14 4.16
N THR A 112 12.19 4.02 4.90
CA THR A 112 12.95 2.78 5.05
C THR A 112 13.32 2.58 6.51
N GLY A 113 13.27 1.35 6.99
CA GLY A 113 13.50 1.10 8.40
C GLY A 113 13.35 -0.35 8.82
N MET A 114 13.18 -0.50 10.14
CA MET A 114 13.07 -1.79 10.80
C MET A 114 11.98 -1.72 11.87
N TYR A 115 11.16 -2.75 11.91
CA TYR A 115 10.36 -3.09 13.09
C TYR A 115 11.16 -4.03 13.98
N ASP A 116 11.31 -3.61 15.23
CA ASP A 116 11.95 -4.35 16.30
C ASP A 116 10.88 -5.05 17.15
N ALA A 117 10.92 -6.38 17.17
CA ALA A 117 9.90 -7.18 17.85
C ALA A 117 10.05 -7.14 19.39
N ALA A 118 11.25 -6.92 19.92
CA ALA A 118 11.48 -6.81 21.36
C ALA A 118 10.87 -5.52 21.91
N TRP A 119 11.04 -4.42 21.18
CA TRP A 119 10.52 -3.10 21.58
C TRP A 119 9.13 -2.80 21.04
N LYS A 120 8.59 -3.67 20.16
CA LYS A 120 7.31 -3.48 19.47
C LYS A 120 7.20 -2.10 18.82
N SER A 121 8.29 -1.65 18.22
CA SER A 121 8.40 -0.31 17.64
C SER A 121 9.04 -0.37 16.27
N MET A 122 8.68 0.57 15.41
CA MET A 122 9.21 0.65 14.06
C MET A 122 9.96 1.97 13.88
N THR A 123 11.26 1.88 13.64
CA THR A 123 12.12 3.04 13.39
C THR A 123 12.37 3.15 11.90
N THR A 124 12.08 4.32 11.33
CA THR A 124 12.29 4.61 9.92
C THR A 124 13.07 5.90 9.74
N PHE A 125 13.82 5.97 8.65
CA PHE A 125 14.29 7.20 8.05
C PHE A 125 13.48 7.47 6.79
N TRP A 126 13.21 8.73 6.54
CA TRP A 126 12.42 9.14 5.39
C TRP A 126 13.14 10.19 4.57
N VAL A 127 12.95 10.12 3.26
CA VAL A 127 13.34 11.15 2.30
C VAL A 127 12.09 11.61 1.58
N MET A 128 11.76 12.89 1.75
CA MET A 128 10.65 13.54 1.06
C MET A 128 11.21 14.43 -0.04
N THR A 129 10.81 14.18 -1.27
CA THR A 129 11.22 14.96 -2.44
C THR A 129 10.02 15.72 -2.99
N ASN A 130 10.18 17.03 -3.13
CA ASN A 130 9.22 17.90 -3.79
C ASN A 130 9.59 18.07 -5.26
N LYS A 131 8.58 18.24 -6.10
CA LYS A 131 8.76 18.75 -7.46
C LYS A 131 9.24 20.20 -7.37
N THR A 132 10.34 20.49 -8.05
CA THR A 132 10.96 21.82 -8.10
C THR A 132 11.39 22.14 -9.53
N ASP A 133 11.68 23.42 -9.79
CA ASP A 133 12.36 23.81 -11.02
C ASP A 133 13.80 23.28 -11.04
N PRO A 134 14.39 23.07 -12.23
CA PRO A 134 15.75 22.52 -12.35
C PRO A 134 16.82 23.28 -11.54
N GLN A 135 16.63 24.59 -11.38
CA GLN A 135 17.52 25.49 -10.65
C GLN A 135 17.53 25.21 -9.14
N ASP A 136 16.43 24.66 -8.62
CA ASP A 136 16.17 24.42 -7.20
C ASP A 136 16.25 22.93 -6.82
N ASN A 137 16.58 22.05 -7.78
CA ASN A 137 16.65 20.60 -7.53
C ASN A 137 17.60 20.22 -6.40
N TRP A 138 18.64 21.03 -6.14
CA TRP A 138 19.61 20.78 -5.07
C TRP A 138 18.99 20.83 -3.66
N GLN A 139 17.88 21.54 -3.48
CA GLN A 139 17.20 21.74 -2.18
C GLN A 139 15.83 21.02 -2.09
N ASN A 140 15.49 20.18 -3.08
CA ASN A 140 14.15 19.63 -3.21
C ASN A 140 13.84 18.47 -2.25
N SER A 141 14.84 18.01 -1.51
CA SER A 141 14.76 16.81 -0.67
C SER A 141 14.98 17.14 0.80
N LYS A 142 14.07 16.66 1.64
CA LYS A 142 14.15 16.72 3.11
C LYS A 142 14.37 15.31 3.64
N ILE A 143 15.14 15.21 4.72
CA ILE A 143 15.39 13.96 5.43
C ILE A 143 14.91 14.06 6.87
N GLY A 144 14.41 12.96 7.41
CA GLY A 144 14.11 12.87 8.83
C GLY A 144 14.01 11.44 9.33
N LYS A 145 13.66 11.34 10.61
CA LYS A 145 13.45 10.07 11.32
C LYS A 145 12.01 10.04 11.83
N ALA A 146 11.35 8.89 11.73
CA ALA A 146 10.06 8.65 12.35
C ALA A 146 10.12 7.36 13.18
N VAL A 147 9.65 7.44 14.41
CA VAL A 147 9.50 6.27 15.30
C VAL A 147 8.01 6.04 15.47
N PHE A 148 7.57 4.87 15.02
CA PHE A 148 6.19 4.43 15.06
C PHE A 148 5.97 3.47 16.23
N THR A 149 4.91 3.70 16.99
CA THR A 149 4.42 2.81 18.04
C THR A 149 3.05 2.27 17.65
N SER A 150 2.76 1.01 17.99
CA SER A 150 1.44 0.43 17.72
C SER A 150 0.34 1.22 18.44
N VAL A 151 -0.73 1.55 17.72
CA VAL A 151 -1.94 2.10 18.34
C VAL A 151 -2.79 0.92 18.77
N ASN A 152 -2.95 0.73 20.09
CA ASN A 152 -3.94 -0.21 20.60
C ASN A 152 -5.32 0.31 20.14
N ASN A 153 -6.06 -0.52 19.41
CA ASN A 153 -7.51 -0.31 19.27
C ASN A 153 -8.18 -0.59 20.62
#